data_AF-A0A3M7TGB7-F1
#
_entry.id   AF-A0A3M7TGB7-F1
#
_cell.length_a   1.000
_cell.length_b   1.000
_cell.length_c   1.000
_cell.angle_alpha   90.00
_cell.angle_beta   90.00
_cell.angle_gamma   90.00
#
_symmetry.space_group_name_H-M   'P 1'
#
loop_
_entity.id
_entity.type
_entity.pdbx_description
1 polymer ?
#
loop_
_entity_poly.entity_id
_entity_poly.type
_entity_poly.pdbx_seq_one_letter_code
_entity_poly.pdbx_strand_id
1 'polypeptide(L)'
;MKIVMIIITLAFSQSAFAQSEWTHIDSSSNVDYYIKDVKKIEGSANMYSFSVKTITPPRKTRNKLGAWIYKSGKTSVDNWEINCDKKEYRMTANVSKNKAKSNNKFSEWTDISPDSDIEPLFDAVCNKK
;
A
#
# COMPACT_ATOMS: atom_id res chain seq x y z
N MET A 1 3.34 -45.57 -27.93
CA MET A 1 2.56 -44.82 -26.92
C MET A 1 3.45 -44.43 -25.72
N LYS A 2 4.35 -43.46 -25.88
CA LYS A 2 5.18 -42.93 -24.77
C LYS A 2 5.44 -41.41 -24.84
N ILE A 3 5.11 -40.78 -25.97
CA ILE A 3 5.40 -39.36 -26.22
C ILE A 3 4.27 -38.44 -25.73
N VAL A 4 3.04 -38.96 -25.59
CA VAL A 4 1.85 -38.16 -25.22
C VAL A 4 1.84 -37.77 -23.73
N MET A 5 2.56 -38.50 -22.86
CA MET A 5 2.51 -38.29 -21.42
C MET A 5 3.47 -37.20 -20.89
N ILE A 6 4.36 -36.68 -21.74
CA ILE A 6 5.34 -35.64 -21.36
C ILE A 6 4.79 -34.22 -21.60
N ILE A 7 3.83 -34.06 -22.51
CA ILE A 7 3.28 -32.74 -22.86
C ILE A 7 2.27 -32.25 -21.80
N ILE A 8 1.63 -33.16 -21.07
CA ILE A 8 0.62 -32.81 -20.05
C ILE A 8 1.26 -32.34 -18.73
N THR A 9 2.47 -32.78 -18.41
CA THR A 9 3.19 -32.36 -17.20
C THR A 9 3.89 -30.99 -17.32
N LEU A 10 4.11 -30.47 -18.54
CA LEU A 10 4.70 -29.14 -18.72
C LEU A 10 3.68 -27.99 -18.68
N ALA A 11 2.37 -28.27 -18.76
CA ALA A 11 1.35 -27.22 -18.73
C ALA A 11 0.93 -26.80 -17.31
N PHE A 12 1.29 -27.56 -16.27
CA PHE A 12 0.84 -27.32 -14.89
C PHE A 12 1.82 -26.54 -14.00
N SER A 13 3.00 -26.16 -14.50
CA SER A 13 4.00 -25.44 -13.68
C SER A 13 3.97 -23.92 -13.82
N GLN A 14 3.15 -23.35 -14.71
CA GLN A 14 3.12 -21.89 -14.91
C GLN A 14 2.18 -21.13 -13.97
N SER A 15 1.45 -21.79 -13.07
CA SER A 15 0.85 -21.08 -11.93
C SER A 15 1.91 -20.78 -10.86
N ALA A 16 3.04 -20.22 -11.28
CA ALA A 16 3.88 -19.46 -10.39
C ALA A 16 3.04 -18.23 -10.01
N PHE A 17 2.58 -18.21 -8.76
CA PHE A 17 1.94 -17.08 -8.11
C PHE A 17 2.67 -15.79 -8.54
N ALA A 18 2.07 -15.02 -9.46
CA ALA A 18 2.52 -13.67 -9.72
C ALA A 18 2.21 -12.87 -8.45
N GLN A 19 3.15 -12.84 -7.51
CA GLN A 19 3.08 -11.91 -6.38
C GLN A 19 3.13 -10.51 -6.99
N SER A 20 2.15 -9.66 -6.67
CA SER A 20 2.16 -8.27 -7.12
C SER A 20 3.44 -7.61 -6.61
N GLU A 21 4.26 -7.10 -7.52
CA GLU A 21 5.42 -6.28 -7.20
C GLU A 21 4.96 -4.96 -6.55
N TRP A 22 5.83 -4.38 -5.72
CA TRP A 22 5.61 -3.06 -5.12
C TRP A 22 5.88 -1.97 -6.15
N THR A 23 4.88 -1.11 -6.38
CA THR A 23 5.02 0.07 -7.25
C THR A 23 5.38 1.28 -6.39
N HIS A 24 6.49 1.94 -6.69
CA HIS A 24 6.87 3.20 -6.04
C HIS A 24 5.93 4.33 -6.46
N ILE A 25 5.47 5.11 -5.48
CA ILE A 25 4.65 6.30 -5.67
C ILE A 25 5.47 7.50 -5.23
N ASP A 26 5.85 8.34 -6.20
CA ASP A 26 6.56 9.57 -5.92
C ASP A 26 5.67 10.50 -5.08
N SER A 27 6.16 10.94 -3.92
CA SER A 27 5.52 11.98 -3.14
C SER A 27 6.46 13.18 -3.03
N SER A 28 5.91 14.39 -2.99
CA SER A 28 6.68 15.62 -2.73
C SER A 28 7.19 15.72 -1.29
N SER A 29 6.88 14.72 -0.46
CA SER A 29 7.19 14.71 0.97
C SER A 29 8.49 13.92 1.24
N ASN A 30 9.03 14.05 2.46
CA ASN A 30 10.14 13.19 2.92
C ASN A 30 9.63 11.79 3.32
N VAL A 31 8.70 11.21 2.56
CA VAL A 31 8.11 9.90 2.79
C VAL A 31 7.95 9.20 1.45
N ASP A 32 8.52 8.01 1.35
CA ASP A 32 8.37 7.16 0.18
C ASP A 32 7.16 6.24 0.39
N TYR A 33 6.29 6.20 -0.61
CA TYR A 33 5.15 5.31 -0.62
C TYR A 33 5.34 4.22 -1.67
N TYR A 34 4.91 3.02 -1.33
CA TYR A 34 4.79 1.93 -2.28
C TYR A 34 3.42 1.30 -2.14
N ILE A 35 2.80 0.94 -3.27
CA ILE A 35 1.52 0.23 -3.28
C ILE A 35 1.65 -1.11 -3.99
N LYS A 36 0.81 -2.07 -3.61
CA LYS A 36 0.65 -3.33 -4.33
C LYS A 36 -0.74 -3.92 -4.07
N ASP A 37 -1.05 -5.00 -4.79
CA ASP A 37 -2.27 -5.78 -4.59
C ASP A 37 -3.54 -4.91 -4.71
N VAL A 38 -3.51 -3.90 -5.59
CA VAL A 38 -4.64 -2.98 -5.82
C VAL A 38 -5.81 -3.74 -6.44
N LYS A 39 -6.93 -3.81 -5.71
CA LYS A 39 -8.11 -4.57 -6.09
C LYS A 39 -9.37 -3.77 -5.84
N LYS A 40 -10.26 -3.76 -6.82
CA LYS A 40 -11.60 -3.18 -6.69
C LYS A 40 -12.41 -4.00 -5.66
N ILE A 41 -13.13 -3.31 -4.78
CA ILE A 41 -13.99 -3.95 -3.78
C ILE A 41 -15.27 -4.44 -4.47
N GLU A 42 -15.63 -5.70 -4.26
CA GLU A 42 -16.84 -6.30 -4.83
C GLU A 42 -18.10 -5.55 -4.37
N GLY A 43 -19.01 -5.28 -5.30
CA GLY A 43 -20.22 -4.51 -5.03
C GLY A 43 -20.02 -2.99 -4.91
N SER A 44 -18.78 -2.48 -5.06
CA SER A 44 -18.51 -1.04 -5.12
C SER A 44 -18.19 -0.58 -6.54
N ALA A 45 -18.72 0.58 -6.93
CA ALA A 45 -18.44 1.18 -8.24
C ALA A 45 -17.00 1.70 -8.33
N ASN A 46 -16.50 2.38 -7.30
CA ASN A 46 -15.24 3.14 -7.34
C ASN A 46 -14.44 3.09 -6.02
N MET A 47 -14.51 1.95 -5.31
CA MET A 47 -13.68 1.71 -4.13
C MET A 47 -12.65 0.62 -4.37
N TYR A 48 -11.46 0.82 -3.84
CA TYR A 48 -10.32 -0.07 -4.02
C TYR A 48 -9.66 -0.37 -2.68
N SER A 49 -9.15 -1.59 -2.55
CA SER A 49 -8.32 -2.06 -1.44
C SER A 49 -6.91 -2.33 -1.94
N PHE A 50 -5.90 -2.03 -1.13
CA PHE A 50 -4.50 -2.22 -1.49
C PHE A 50 -3.61 -2.28 -0.25
N SER A 51 -2.42 -2.86 -0.38
CA SER A 51 -1.38 -2.71 0.64
C SER A 51 -0.55 -1.48 0.33
N VAL A 52 -0.26 -0.68 1.36
CA VAL A 52 0.66 0.44 1.31
C VAL A 52 1.86 0.16 2.21
N LYS A 53 3.05 0.44 1.70
CA LYS A 53 4.28 0.48 2.47
C LYS A 53 4.73 1.92 2.54
N THR A 54 4.94 2.41 3.75
CA THR A 54 5.38 3.78 4.02
C THR A 54 6.78 3.74 4.59
N ILE A 55 7.71 4.48 3.98
CA ILE A 55 9.09 4.61 4.44
C ILE A 55 9.35 6.08 4.77
N THR A 56 9.57 6.38 6.05
CA THR A 56 10.09 7.67 6.49
C THR A 56 11.59 7.53 6.74
N PRO A 57 12.46 8.14 5.93
CA PRO A 57 13.90 8.11 6.15
C PRO A 57 14.26 8.82 7.48
N PRO A 58 15.40 8.43 8.09
CA PRO A 58 15.88 9.11 9.28
C PRO A 58 16.26 10.55 8.95
N ARG A 59 16.03 11.46 9.90
CA ARG A 59 16.32 12.89 9.71
C ARG A 59 16.88 13.54 10.95
N LYS A 60 17.79 14.50 10.72
CA LYS A 60 18.32 15.39 11.73
C LYS A 60 17.43 16.62 11.84
N THR A 61 16.92 16.92 13.04
CA THR A 61 16.04 18.07 13.28
C THR A 61 16.42 18.78 14.57
N ARG A 62 16.03 20.05 14.74
CA ARG A 62 16.24 20.76 16.01
C ARG A 62 15.09 20.50 16.96
N ASN A 63 15.41 20.23 18.22
CA ASN A 63 14.41 20.17 19.29
C ASN A 63 13.98 21.59 19.72
N LYS A 64 12.99 21.68 20.62
CA LYS A 64 12.50 22.95 21.17
C LYS A 64 13.57 23.78 21.91
N LEU A 65 14.69 23.15 22.28
CA LEU A 65 15.82 23.77 22.96
C LEU A 65 16.96 24.13 21.98
N GLY A 66 16.74 23.98 20.67
CA GLY A 66 17.73 24.31 19.64
C GLY A 66 18.84 23.28 19.42
N ALA A 67 18.86 22.18 20.17
CA ALA A 67 19.84 21.11 20.00
C ALA A 67 19.46 20.19 18.82
N TRP A 68 20.47 19.71 18.09
CA TRP A 68 20.26 18.74 17.03
C TRP A 68 19.92 17.37 17.61
N ILE A 69 18.81 16.80 17.17
CA ILE A 69 18.38 15.43 17.49
C ILE A 69 18.27 14.61 16.22
N TYR A 70 18.54 13.31 16.32
CA TYR A 70 18.34 12.36 15.24
C TYR A 70 17.03 11.63 15.46
N LYS A 71 16.11 11.70 14.49
CA LYS A 71 14.90 10.87 14.48
C LYS A 71 15.19 9.65 13.62
N SER A 72 15.06 8.47 14.21
CA SER A 72 15.17 7.20 13.48
C SER A 72 14.10 7.15 12.38
N GLY A 73 14.47 6.54 11.26
CA GLY A 73 13.51 6.25 10.20
C GLY A 73 12.45 5.26 10.69
N LYS A 74 11.33 5.19 9.96
CA LYS A 74 10.24 4.28 10.24
C LYS A 74 9.76 3.65 8.95
N THR A 75 9.54 2.34 8.98
CA THR A 75 8.85 1.61 7.92
C THR A 75 7.56 1.02 8.48
N SER A 76 6.45 1.18 7.77
CA SER A 76 5.20 0.45 8.06
C SER A 76 4.65 -0.20 6.80
N VAL A 77 3.86 -1.24 7.00
CA VAL A 77 3.05 -1.87 5.97
C VAL A 77 1.65 -1.98 6.53
N ASP A 78 0.68 -1.44 5.80
CA ASP A 78 -0.71 -1.31 6.20
C ASP A 78 -1.61 -1.67 5.00
N ASN A 79 -2.83 -2.11 5.28
CA ASN A 79 -3.85 -2.31 4.25
C ASN A 79 -4.84 -1.17 4.30
N TRP A 80 -5.09 -0.53 3.16
CA TRP A 80 -5.92 0.65 3.04
C TRP A 80 -7.06 0.38 2.06
N GLU A 81 -8.13 1.14 2.23
CA GLU A 81 -9.21 1.29 1.26
C GLU A 81 -9.32 2.76 0.87
N ILE A 82 -9.62 3.02 -0.40
CA ILE A 82 -9.85 4.35 -0.94
C ILE A 82 -11.17 4.39 -1.69
N ASN A 83 -11.89 5.49 -1.53
CA ASN A 83 -13.10 5.79 -2.28
C ASN A 83 -12.80 6.90 -3.29
N CYS A 84 -12.76 6.55 -4.57
CA CYS A 84 -12.40 7.47 -5.63
C CYS A 84 -13.47 8.55 -5.90
N ASP A 85 -14.74 8.26 -5.59
CA ASP A 85 -15.84 9.23 -5.77
C ASP A 85 -15.85 10.30 -4.70
N LYS A 86 -15.64 9.88 -3.44
CA LYS A 86 -15.67 10.79 -2.28
C LYS A 86 -14.32 11.41 -1.96
N LYS A 87 -13.24 10.88 -2.55
CA LYS A 87 -11.87 11.28 -2.25
C LYS A 87 -11.54 11.10 -0.76
N GLU A 88 -11.83 9.90 -0.26
CA GLU A 88 -11.63 9.51 1.14
C GLU A 88 -10.80 8.22 1.20
N TYR A 89 -10.05 8.02 2.29
CA TYR A 89 -9.34 6.77 2.57
C TYR A 89 -9.56 6.29 4.01
N ARG A 90 -9.29 5.02 4.26
CA ARG A 90 -9.18 4.45 5.61
C ARG A 90 -8.16 3.33 5.65
N MET A 91 -7.54 3.14 6.82
CA MET A 91 -6.73 1.97 7.11
C MET A 91 -7.61 0.82 7.61
N THR A 92 -7.50 -0.35 7.00
CA THR A 92 -8.28 -1.55 7.35
C THR A 92 -7.50 -2.52 8.22
N ALA A 93 -6.17 -2.56 8.07
CA ALA A 93 -5.29 -3.36 8.92
C ALA A 93 -3.88 -2.75 9.01
N ASN A 94 -3.23 -2.95 10.16
CA ASN A 94 -1.80 -2.70 10.31
C ASN A 94 -1.04 -4.03 10.25
N VAL A 95 -0.25 -4.25 9.19
CA VAL A 95 0.44 -5.52 8.95
C VAL A 95 1.77 -5.57 9.73
N SER A 96 2.32 -4.41 10.12
CA SER A 96 3.61 -4.28 10.80
C SER A 96 3.62 -4.66 12.28
N LYS A 97 2.47 -4.73 12.95
CA LYS A 97 2.36 -5.12 14.36
C LYS A 97 1.93 -6.58 14.50
N ASN A 98 2.89 -7.50 14.54
CA ASN A 98 2.76 -8.91 14.94
C ASN A 98 1.56 -9.69 14.33
N LYS A 99 1.87 -10.70 13.51
CA LYS A 99 0.99 -11.67 12.82
C LYS A 99 -0.12 -12.37 13.64
N ALA A 100 -0.36 -12.02 14.91
CA ALA A 100 -1.30 -12.71 15.80
C ALA A 100 -2.47 -11.85 16.32
N LYS A 101 -2.55 -10.55 16.01
CA LYS A 101 -3.72 -9.72 16.36
C LYS A 101 -4.02 -8.71 15.25
N SER A 102 -4.56 -9.17 14.12
CA SER A 102 -5.34 -8.28 13.26
C SER A 102 -6.62 -7.92 14.02
N ASN A 103 -6.54 -6.92 14.89
CA ASN A 103 -7.77 -6.27 15.33
C ASN A 103 -8.37 -5.66 14.07
N ASN A 104 -9.48 -6.20 13.59
CA ASN A 104 -10.32 -5.65 12.51
C ASN A 104 -10.92 -4.30 12.94
N LYS A 105 -10.06 -3.34 13.30
CA LYS A 105 -10.46 -1.96 13.53
C LYS A 105 -10.07 -1.20 12.27
N PHE A 106 -11.06 -1.12 11.38
CA PHE A 106 -11.09 -0.09 10.37
C PHE A 106 -10.92 1.27 11.07
N SER A 107 -10.04 2.12 10.54
CA SER A 107 -10.09 3.53 10.90
C SER A 107 -11.37 4.15 10.35
N GLU A 108 -11.72 5.31 10.88
CA GLU A 108 -12.71 6.17 10.24
C GLU A 108 -12.22 6.58 8.83
N TRP A 109 -13.19 6.90 7.97
CA TRP A 109 -12.89 7.51 6.67
C TRP A 109 -12.33 8.91 6.89
N THR A 110 -11.28 9.24 6.16
CA THR A 110 -10.59 10.53 6.22
C THR A 110 -10.55 11.13 4.83
N ASP A 111 -10.95 12.39 4.69
CA ASP A 111 -10.90 13.15 3.45
C ASP A 111 -9.44 13.36 3.00
N ILE A 112 -9.20 13.23 1.70
CA ILE A 112 -7.89 13.48 1.09
C ILE A 112 -7.87 14.91 0.53
N SER A 113 -7.13 15.78 1.21
CA SER A 113 -6.86 17.13 0.71
C SER A 113 -5.82 17.10 -0.42
N PRO A 114 -5.95 17.95 -1.46
CA PRO A 114 -4.97 18.05 -2.54
C PRO A 114 -3.53 18.30 -2.08
N ASP A 115 -3.35 19.02 -0.97
CA ASP A 115 -2.03 19.34 -0.41
C ASP A 115 -1.51 18.28 0.58
N SER A 116 -2.20 17.16 0.71
CA SER A 116 -1.82 16.09 1.64
C SER A 116 -0.75 15.18 1.05
N ASP A 117 0.13 14.64 1.90
CA ASP A 117 1.13 13.63 1.50
C ASP A 117 0.50 12.33 0.93
N ILE A 118 -0.82 12.18 1.05
CA ILE A 118 -1.61 11.02 0.62
C ILE A 118 -2.24 11.23 -0.77
N GLU A 119 -2.30 12.46 -1.26
CA GLU A 119 -2.82 12.76 -2.61
C GLU A 119 -2.16 11.92 -3.72
N PRO A 120 -0.83 11.69 -3.73
CA PRO A 120 -0.20 10.85 -4.75
C PRO A 120 -0.69 9.39 -4.73
N LEU A 121 -1.10 8.87 -3.56
CA LEU A 121 -1.72 7.54 -3.46
C LEU A 121 -3.12 7.53 -4.08
N PHE A 122 -3.88 8.62 -3.91
CA PHE A 122 -5.17 8.78 -4.58
C PHE A 122 -5.00 8.77 -6.09
N ASP A 123 -4.08 9.58 -6.62
CA ASP A 123 -3.80 9.62 -8.05
C ASP A 123 -3.35 8.26 -8.60
N ALA A 124 -2.47 7.58 -7.87
CA ALA A 124 -1.96 6.28 -8.27
C ALA A 124 -3.01 5.16 -8.29
N VAL A 125 -4.11 5.29 -7.56
CA VAL A 125 -5.18 4.27 -7.50
C VAL A 125 -6.38 4.66 -8.35
N CYS A 126 -6.81 5.91 -8.26
CA CYS A 126 -8.04 6.41 -8.86
C CYS A 126 -7.84 7.03 -10.25
N ASN A 127 -6.63 7.54 -10.55
CA ASN A 127 -6.32 8.23 -11.81
C ASN A 127 -5.42 7.41 -12.75
N LYS A 128 -5.23 6.10 -12.50
CA LYS A 128 -4.58 5.18 -13.45
C LYS A 128 -5.42 5.08 -14.74
N LYS A 129 -5.07 5.92 -15.71
CA LYS A 129 -5.43 5.77 -17.13
C LYS A 129 -4.48 4.81 -17.82
#